data_AF-A0A433ESX5-F1
#
_entry.id   AF-A0A433ESX5-F1
#
_cell.length_a   1.000
_cell.length_b   1.000
_cell.length_c   1.000
_cell.angle_alpha   90.00
_cell.angle_beta   90.00
_cell.angle_gamma   90.00
#
_symmetry.space_group_name_H-M   'P 1'
#
loop_
_entity.id
_entity.type
_entity.pdbx_description
1 polymer ?
#
loop_
_entity_poly.entity_id
_entity_poly.type
_entity_poly.pdbx_seq_one_letter_code
_entity_poly.pdbx_strand_id
1 'polypeptide(L)'
;MKENKLYAHIVYTLYNTFNDDNIKAQVIVNPEFKKLVIQQICNLLTLEKEFNANLNDNKFTLSFAQVLADITNESETIEKVDGATFNSLDEEYVEFVQYIVQNFEVEKSYITRENVITNELIDATADFTDKKAVENAQDKLKIKTNEKELDELRDQTGPTIAGAGAAMGGMGPNFPDPNNFDMSQMMQQMANMPVPPRLDPRFYFYTSKPKYMPLLKKIVAGVVILASVLLVILWFLTSYLNIRLDTKVIVYTIPETKLSIIVGGGADSALHNGNNNFSKEAFAFGSQYNFSLMLSAGLQTFSGILSILPGIFLSYKLLGKKRFKRDNYVVRFWPVVLSIVILLYSALSLIQVLLPNMVEKYFNKSSVPNNGVIIKNEPGLDITGGLLLPDSDLAETIKSLINEVYNNTTYQVLRIFTIISMIIGLIAGIMVVILAVLAPKVDRNKLIRANTEYQKAVTAMMSDQKYEMDPTLFDDEFKDDNVFEKDDSDRKKDN
;
A
#
# COMPACT_ATOMS: atom_id res chain seq x y z
N MET A 1 2.04 -23.07 -27.35
CA MET A 1 3.21 -23.75 -26.75
C MET A 1 2.73 -24.63 -25.60
N LYS A 2 3.35 -25.79 -25.35
CA LYS A 2 2.88 -26.75 -24.33
C LYS A 2 3.07 -26.20 -22.91
N GLU A 3 4.10 -25.39 -22.75
CA GLU A 3 4.52 -24.64 -21.57
C GLU A 3 3.43 -23.64 -21.13
N ASN A 4 2.83 -22.90 -22.08
CA ASN A 4 1.71 -21.99 -21.77
C ASN A 4 0.44 -22.74 -21.34
N LYS A 5 0.23 -23.97 -21.84
CA LYS A 5 -0.90 -24.79 -21.41
C LYS A 5 -0.72 -25.30 -19.98
N LEU A 6 0.47 -25.80 -19.65
CA LEU A 6 0.81 -26.20 -18.29
C LEU A 6 0.72 -25.01 -17.32
N TYR A 7 1.24 -23.85 -17.72
CA TYR A 7 1.12 -22.61 -16.95
C TYR A 7 -0.36 -22.25 -16.69
N ALA A 8 -1.20 -22.28 -17.73
CA ALA A 8 -2.64 -22.02 -17.58
C ALA A 8 -3.31 -23.01 -16.61
N HIS A 9 -2.99 -24.30 -16.74
CA HIS A 9 -3.53 -25.34 -15.85
C HIS A 9 -3.15 -25.10 -14.38
N ILE A 10 -1.87 -24.82 -14.10
CA ILE A 10 -1.41 -24.53 -12.73
C ILE A 10 -2.12 -23.28 -12.18
N VAL A 11 -2.26 -22.22 -12.99
CA VAL A 11 -2.99 -21.00 -12.60
C VAL A 11 -4.45 -21.28 -12.28
N TYR A 12 -5.16 -22.07 -13.10
CA TYR A 12 -6.55 -22.44 -12.84
C TYR A 12 -6.69 -23.28 -11.57
N THR A 13 -5.82 -24.27 -11.38
CA THR A 13 -5.85 -25.14 -10.21
C THR A 13 -5.56 -24.37 -8.93
N LEU A 14 -4.52 -23.52 -8.90
CA LEU A 14 -4.23 -22.67 -7.74
C LEU A 14 -5.37 -21.70 -7.42
N TYR A 15 -5.98 -21.08 -8.44
CA TYR A 15 -7.15 -20.23 -8.24
C TYR A 15 -8.31 -21.01 -7.60
N ASN A 16 -8.63 -22.19 -8.10
CA ASN A 16 -9.69 -23.02 -7.53
C ASN A 16 -9.35 -23.50 -6.10
N THR A 17 -8.06 -23.76 -5.81
CA THR A 17 -7.58 -24.10 -4.46
C THR A 17 -7.82 -22.97 -3.46
N PHE A 18 -7.51 -21.72 -3.82
CA PHE A 18 -7.68 -20.57 -2.92
C PHE A 18 -9.12 -20.03 -2.89
N ASN A 19 -9.90 -20.22 -3.95
CA ASN A 19 -11.29 -19.80 -4.03
C ASN A 19 -12.24 -20.69 -3.21
N ASP A 20 -11.89 -21.97 -2.96
CA ASP A 20 -12.67 -22.84 -2.09
C ASP A 20 -12.15 -22.76 -0.63
N ASP A 21 -12.96 -22.22 0.28
CA ASP A 21 -12.59 -22.06 1.68
C ASP A 21 -12.22 -23.36 2.39
N ASN A 22 -12.80 -24.51 1.98
CA ASN A 22 -12.48 -25.81 2.59
C ASN A 22 -11.09 -26.28 2.19
N ILE A 23 -10.72 -26.13 0.91
CA ILE A 23 -9.39 -26.53 0.40
C ILE A 23 -8.35 -25.51 0.87
N LYS A 24 -8.69 -24.21 0.81
CA LYS A 24 -7.86 -23.12 1.33
C LYS A 24 -7.52 -23.30 2.81
N ALA A 25 -8.50 -23.70 3.64
CA ALA A 25 -8.24 -24.00 5.05
C ALA A 25 -7.23 -25.13 5.25
N GLN A 26 -7.19 -26.12 4.35
CA GLN A 26 -6.21 -27.22 4.41
C GLN A 26 -4.78 -26.73 4.12
N VAL A 27 -4.60 -25.63 3.39
CA VAL A 27 -3.28 -25.01 3.19
C VAL A 27 -2.70 -24.50 4.52
N ILE A 28 -3.55 -24.08 5.46
CA ILE A 28 -3.14 -23.63 6.80
C ILE A 28 -2.85 -24.84 7.70
N VAL A 29 -3.71 -25.86 7.64
CA VAL A 29 -3.75 -26.93 8.65
C VAL A 29 -2.86 -28.12 8.28
N ASN A 30 -2.62 -28.39 6.98
CA ASN A 30 -1.85 -29.53 6.50
C ASN A 30 -0.49 -29.07 5.93
N PRO A 31 0.63 -29.30 6.66
CA PRO A 31 1.96 -28.90 6.21
C PRO A 31 2.43 -29.57 4.92
N GLU A 32 2.00 -30.80 4.64
CA GLU A 32 2.34 -31.49 3.39
C GLU A 32 1.66 -30.83 2.20
N PHE A 33 0.37 -30.53 2.36
CA PHE A 33 -0.39 -29.84 1.31
C PHE A 33 0.15 -28.41 1.08
N LYS A 34 0.53 -27.70 2.14
CA LYS A 34 1.18 -26.39 2.05
C LYS A 34 2.47 -26.44 1.21
N LYS A 35 3.31 -27.47 1.41
CA LYS A 35 4.53 -27.67 0.60
C LYS A 35 4.22 -27.85 -0.89
N LEU A 36 3.20 -28.65 -1.21
CA LEU A 36 2.79 -28.85 -2.60
C LEU A 36 2.27 -27.54 -3.23
N VAL A 37 1.52 -26.73 -2.50
CA VAL A 37 1.07 -25.41 -2.97
C VAL A 37 2.26 -24.47 -3.23
N ILE A 38 3.24 -24.41 -2.32
CA ILE A 38 4.48 -23.63 -2.52
C ILE A 38 5.22 -24.11 -3.78
N GLN A 39 5.35 -25.42 -3.95
CA GLN A 39 6.01 -26.03 -5.10
C GLN A 39 5.34 -25.62 -6.42
N GLN A 40 4.01 -25.60 -6.49
CA GLN A 40 3.30 -25.14 -7.68
C GLN A 40 3.52 -23.65 -7.97
N ILE A 41 3.64 -22.81 -6.95
CA ILE A 41 3.99 -21.38 -7.12
C ILE A 41 5.43 -21.22 -7.62
N CYS A 42 6.38 -22.04 -7.12
CA CYS A 42 7.74 -22.10 -7.65
C CYS A 42 7.78 -22.59 -9.11
N ASN A 43 6.90 -23.52 -9.48
CA ASN A 43 6.75 -24.02 -10.85
C ASN A 43 6.23 -22.92 -11.79
N LEU A 44 5.27 -22.10 -11.34
CA LEU A 44 4.85 -20.89 -12.09
C LEU A 44 6.03 -19.94 -12.30
N LEU A 45 6.82 -19.66 -11.26
CA LEU A 45 8.00 -18.77 -11.37
C LEU A 45 9.01 -19.29 -12.40
N THR A 46 9.21 -20.61 -12.42
CA THR A 46 10.14 -21.29 -13.33
C THR A 46 9.62 -21.22 -14.77
N LEU A 47 8.33 -21.49 -14.99
CA LEU A 47 7.68 -21.33 -16.29
C LEU A 47 7.73 -19.89 -16.82
N GLU A 48 7.55 -18.89 -15.96
CA GLU A 48 7.62 -17.47 -16.33
C GLU A 48 9.02 -16.98 -16.69
N LYS A 49 10.07 -17.56 -16.10
CA LYS A 49 11.47 -17.11 -16.25
C LYS A 49 12.25 -17.91 -17.28
N GLU A 50 12.10 -19.24 -17.29
CA GLU A 50 12.91 -20.13 -18.13
C GLU A 50 12.19 -20.48 -19.44
N PHE A 51 10.86 -20.52 -19.43
CA PHE A 51 10.04 -20.90 -20.58
C PHE A 51 9.24 -19.72 -21.18
N ASN A 52 9.38 -18.51 -20.63
CA ASN A 52 8.61 -17.30 -21.01
C ASN A 52 7.09 -17.54 -21.06
N ALA A 53 6.58 -18.46 -20.24
CA ALA A 53 5.17 -18.78 -20.21
C ALA A 53 4.36 -17.64 -19.59
N ASN A 54 3.15 -17.46 -20.09
CA ASN A 54 2.18 -16.50 -19.59
C ASN A 54 0.75 -16.98 -19.88
N LEU A 55 -0.23 -16.34 -19.24
CA LEU A 55 -1.64 -16.53 -19.52
C LEU A 55 -2.21 -15.17 -19.92
N ASN A 56 -2.60 -15.02 -21.19
CA ASN A 56 -3.11 -13.77 -21.76
C ASN A 56 -2.16 -12.58 -21.49
N ASP A 57 -0.86 -12.77 -21.74
CA ASP A 57 0.22 -11.80 -21.49
C ASP A 57 0.41 -11.37 -20.02
N ASN A 58 -0.25 -12.04 -19.08
CA ASN A 58 -0.13 -11.77 -17.64
C ASN A 58 0.66 -12.88 -16.91
N LYS A 59 1.39 -12.44 -15.88
CA LYS A 59 2.18 -13.27 -14.95
C LYS A 59 1.52 -13.25 -13.58
N PHE A 60 1.37 -14.40 -12.96
CA PHE A 60 0.49 -14.58 -11.79
C PHE A 60 1.23 -15.12 -10.55
N THR A 61 2.52 -15.46 -10.67
CA THR A 61 3.31 -15.97 -9.55
C THR A 61 3.28 -15.05 -8.33
N LEU A 62 3.42 -13.74 -8.53
CA LEU A 62 3.48 -12.76 -7.44
C LEU A 62 2.15 -12.66 -6.68
N SER A 63 1.01 -12.69 -7.40
CA SER A 63 -0.31 -12.65 -6.78
C SER A 63 -0.59 -13.90 -5.95
N PHE A 64 -0.25 -15.09 -6.46
CA PHE A 64 -0.41 -16.32 -5.67
C PHE A 64 0.53 -16.40 -4.45
N ALA A 65 1.76 -15.87 -4.56
CA ALA A 65 2.67 -15.78 -3.43
C ALA A 65 2.15 -14.84 -2.33
N GLN A 66 1.50 -13.73 -2.72
CA GLN A 66 0.85 -12.80 -1.79
C GLN A 66 -0.34 -13.45 -1.09
N VAL A 67 -1.24 -14.08 -1.85
CA VAL A 67 -2.40 -14.81 -1.30
C VAL A 67 -1.96 -15.90 -0.31
N LEU A 68 -0.94 -16.68 -0.65
CA LEU A 68 -0.39 -17.69 0.26
C LEU A 68 0.13 -17.05 1.57
N ALA A 69 0.86 -15.94 1.47
CA ALA A 69 1.40 -15.23 2.63
C ALA A 69 0.29 -14.64 3.51
N ASP A 70 -0.78 -14.11 2.91
CA ASP A 70 -1.91 -13.53 3.62
C ASP A 70 -2.74 -14.60 4.34
N ILE A 71 -2.96 -15.75 3.72
CA ILE A 71 -3.73 -16.87 4.30
C ILE A 71 -2.96 -17.56 5.43
N THR A 72 -1.64 -17.74 5.27
CA THR A 72 -0.81 -18.49 6.23
C THR A 72 -0.17 -17.59 7.30
N ASN A 73 -0.19 -16.26 7.10
CA ASN A 73 0.58 -15.29 7.89
C ASN A 73 2.10 -15.54 7.89
N GLU A 74 2.61 -16.30 6.92
CA GLU A 74 4.01 -16.70 6.82
C GLU A 74 4.58 -16.30 5.45
N SER A 75 5.75 -15.66 5.43
CA SER A 75 6.44 -15.32 4.18
C SER A 75 7.34 -16.48 3.77
N GLU A 76 6.90 -17.27 2.79
CA GLU A 76 7.68 -18.36 2.24
C GLU A 76 8.63 -17.87 1.13
N THR A 77 9.82 -18.45 1.04
CA THR A 77 10.78 -18.15 -0.03
C THR A 77 10.36 -18.84 -1.32
N ILE A 78 9.77 -18.08 -2.24
CA ILE A 78 9.49 -18.55 -3.61
C ILE A 78 10.76 -18.40 -4.46
N GLU A 79 11.40 -19.52 -4.76
CA GLU A 79 12.58 -19.59 -5.60
C GLU A 79 12.30 -20.36 -6.88
N LYS A 80 13.08 -20.10 -7.93
CA LYS A 80 12.98 -20.88 -9.17
C LYS A 80 13.55 -22.28 -8.93
N VAL A 81 13.01 -23.29 -9.60
CA VAL A 81 13.52 -24.65 -9.53
C VAL A 81 14.67 -24.79 -10.53
N ASP A 82 15.91 -24.80 -10.03
CA ASP A 82 17.10 -24.85 -10.88
C ASP A 82 17.20 -26.20 -11.63
N GLY A 83 17.24 -26.15 -12.97
CA GLY A 83 17.41 -27.33 -13.82
C GLY A 83 16.12 -28.14 -14.07
N ALA A 84 14.95 -27.57 -13.76
CA ALA A 84 13.68 -28.24 -14.02
C ALA A 84 13.44 -28.45 -15.52
N THR A 85 12.97 -29.65 -15.87
CA THR A 85 12.54 -29.97 -17.24
C THR A 85 11.03 -29.80 -17.36
N PHE A 86 10.52 -29.57 -18.58
CA PHE A 86 9.07 -29.51 -18.80
C PHE A 86 8.35 -30.77 -18.27
N ASN A 87 8.95 -31.95 -18.42
CA ASN A 87 8.35 -33.21 -17.97
C ASN A 87 8.27 -33.29 -16.43
N SER A 88 9.29 -32.84 -15.71
CA SER A 88 9.24 -32.81 -14.24
C SER A 88 8.17 -31.84 -13.72
N LEU A 89 8.01 -30.68 -14.37
CA LEU A 89 6.96 -29.72 -14.01
C LEU A 89 5.54 -30.26 -14.28
N ASP A 90 5.35 -31.04 -15.35
CA ASP A 90 4.08 -31.68 -15.68
C ASP A 90 3.73 -32.82 -14.71
N GLU A 91 4.72 -33.66 -14.34
CA GLU A 91 4.58 -34.72 -13.34
C GLU A 91 4.19 -34.15 -11.97
N GLU A 92 4.88 -33.11 -11.51
CA GLU A 92 4.60 -32.44 -10.23
C GLU A 92 3.19 -31.80 -10.21
N TYR A 93 2.73 -31.25 -11.34
CA TYR A 93 1.36 -30.76 -11.47
C TYR A 93 0.33 -31.89 -11.36
N VAL A 94 0.59 -33.05 -11.98
CA VAL A 94 -0.28 -34.22 -11.89
C VAL A 94 -0.36 -34.74 -10.45
N GLU A 95 0.75 -34.81 -9.74
CA GLU A 95 0.80 -35.20 -8.32
C GLU A 95 -0.02 -34.26 -7.44
N PHE A 96 0.09 -32.94 -7.67
CA PHE A 96 -0.68 -31.94 -6.94
C PHE A 96 -2.19 -32.12 -7.11
N VAL A 97 -2.66 -32.32 -8.35
CA VAL A 97 -4.09 -32.54 -8.63
C VAL A 97 -4.56 -33.87 -8.02
N GLN A 98 -3.76 -34.93 -8.11
CA GLN A 98 -4.09 -36.22 -7.50
C GLN A 98 -4.22 -36.12 -5.98
N TYR A 99 -3.30 -35.39 -5.33
CA TYR A 99 -3.34 -35.17 -3.89
C TYR A 99 -4.66 -34.51 -3.47
N ILE A 100 -5.11 -33.48 -4.19
CA ILE A 100 -6.38 -32.78 -3.88
C ILE A 100 -7.57 -33.72 -4.01
N VAL A 101 -7.64 -34.46 -5.12
CA VAL A 101 -8.78 -35.36 -5.41
C VAL A 101 -8.86 -36.49 -4.37
N GLN A 102 -7.72 -37.08 -4.00
CA GLN A 102 -7.68 -38.20 -3.04
C GLN A 102 -7.91 -37.76 -1.60
N ASN A 103 -7.36 -36.61 -1.18
CA ASN A 103 -7.40 -36.21 0.22
C ASN A 103 -8.59 -35.32 0.59
N PHE A 104 -9.21 -34.64 -0.38
CA PHE A 104 -10.29 -33.68 -0.11
C PHE A 104 -11.64 -34.05 -0.74
N GLU A 105 -11.75 -35.22 -1.39
CA GLU A 105 -12.98 -35.73 -2.02
C GLU A 105 -13.60 -34.76 -3.04
N VAL A 106 -12.75 -34.00 -3.72
CA VAL A 106 -13.15 -33.01 -4.73
C VAL A 106 -13.07 -33.64 -6.12
N GLU A 107 -14.06 -33.39 -6.97
CA GLU A 107 -14.01 -33.87 -8.35
C GLU A 107 -12.85 -33.22 -9.12
N LYS A 108 -12.11 -34.01 -9.91
CA LYS A 108 -11.01 -33.50 -10.74
C LYS A 108 -11.46 -32.38 -11.68
N SER A 109 -12.67 -32.49 -12.23
CA SER A 109 -13.33 -31.48 -13.07
C SER A 109 -13.53 -30.13 -12.36
N TYR A 110 -13.76 -30.16 -11.05
CA TYR A 110 -13.96 -28.95 -10.25
C TYR A 110 -12.62 -28.20 -10.06
N ILE A 111 -11.57 -28.90 -9.63
CA ILE A 111 -10.28 -28.26 -9.34
C ILE A 111 -9.52 -27.83 -10.62
N THR A 112 -9.77 -28.50 -11.74
CA THR A 112 -9.13 -28.18 -13.04
C THR A 112 -9.99 -27.29 -13.94
N ARG A 113 -11.11 -26.76 -13.44
CA ARG A 113 -11.99 -25.90 -14.23
C ARG A 113 -11.26 -24.63 -14.69
N GLU A 114 -11.35 -24.34 -15.97
CA GLU A 114 -10.83 -23.09 -16.55
C GLU A 114 -11.67 -21.90 -16.05
N ASN A 115 -11.00 -20.82 -15.62
CA ASN A 115 -11.65 -19.62 -15.13
C ASN A 115 -11.07 -18.38 -15.82
N VAL A 116 -11.86 -17.31 -15.95
CA VAL A 116 -11.34 -16.00 -16.34
C VAL A 116 -10.63 -15.41 -15.12
N ILE A 117 -9.30 -15.34 -15.17
CA ILE A 117 -8.47 -14.94 -14.02
C ILE A 117 -7.83 -13.57 -14.28
N THR A 118 -7.90 -12.71 -13.28
CA THR A 118 -7.18 -11.44 -13.17
C THR A 118 -6.47 -11.38 -11.81
N ASN A 119 -5.46 -10.51 -11.67
CA ASN A 119 -4.76 -10.33 -10.39
C ASN A 119 -5.73 -9.91 -9.27
N GLU A 120 -6.70 -9.04 -9.57
CA GLU A 120 -7.73 -8.59 -8.62
C GLU A 120 -8.61 -9.75 -8.12
N LEU A 121 -8.93 -10.71 -8.99
CA LEU A 121 -9.69 -11.90 -8.60
C LEU A 121 -8.87 -12.85 -7.74
N ILE A 122 -7.57 -12.98 -7.98
CA ILE A 122 -6.67 -13.79 -7.14
C ILE A 122 -6.55 -13.15 -5.76
N ASP A 123 -6.29 -11.84 -5.69
CA ASP A 123 -6.12 -11.14 -4.41
C ASP A 123 -7.39 -11.25 -3.53
N ALA A 124 -8.58 -11.24 -4.13
CA ALA A 124 -9.85 -11.42 -3.42
C ALA A 124 -10.02 -12.82 -2.78
N THR A 125 -9.24 -13.83 -3.22
CA THR A 125 -9.30 -15.18 -2.63
C THR A 125 -8.59 -15.30 -1.28
N ALA A 126 -7.81 -14.30 -0.87
CA ALA A 126 -7.13 -14.27 0.43
C ALA A 126 -8.10 -14.26 1.62
N ASP A 127 -9.28 -13.64 1.45
CA ASP A 127 -10.31 -13.57 2.48
C ASP A 127 -11.10 -14.90 2.57
N PHE A 128 -11.37 -15.37 3.79
CA PHE A 128 -12.29 -16.49 4.03
C PHE A 128 -13.74 -15.99 4.05
N THR A 129 -14.59 -16.57 3.22
CA THR A 129 -16.04 -16.29 3.25
C THR A 129 -16.76 -17.08 4.35
N ASP A 130 -16.29 -18.28 4.66
CA ASP A 130 -16.74 -19.11 5.77
C ASP A 130 -15.76 -19.05 6.95
N LYS A 131 -16.21 -18.43 8.04
CA LYS A 131 -15.44 -18.26 9.29
C LYS A 131 -15.18 -19.58 10.03
N LYS A 132 -15.89 -20.66 9.72
CA LYS A 132 -15.73 -21.98 10.36
C LYS A 132 -14.90 -22.96 9.54
N ALA A 133 -14.46 -22.60 8.33
CA ALA A 133 -13.72 -23.49 7.45
C ALA A 133 -12.41 -24.00 8.07
N VAL A 134 -11.71 -23.14 8.83
CA VAL A 134 -10.46 -23.51 9.52
C VAL A 134 -10.70 -24.46 10.69
N GLU A 135 -11.75 -24.25 11.48
CA GLU A 135 -12.14 -25.16 12.58
C GLU A 135 -12.57 -26.52 12.04
N ASN A 136 -13.40 -26.55 11.00
CA ASN A 136 -13.83 -27.77 10.32
C ASN A 136 -12.66 -28.54 9.69
N ALA A 137 -11.66 -27.84 9.15
CA ALA A 137 -10.45 -28.45 8.59
C ALA A 137 -9.58 -29.10 9.68
N GLN A 138 -9.45 -28.46 10.85
CA GLN A 138 -8.75 -29.03 12.01
C GLN A 138 -9.44 -30.28 12.54
N ASP A 139 -10.77 -30.29 12.60
CA ASP A 139 -11.53 -31.45 13.06
C ASP A 139 -11.44 -32.62 12.08
N LYS A 140 -11.50 -32.35 10.76
CA LYS A 140 -11.28 -33.39 9.73
C LYS A 140 -9.86 -33.95 9.75
N LEU A 141 -8.84 -33.12 10.03
CA LEU A 141 -7.46 -33.60 10.16
C LEU A 141 -7.31 -34.54 11.36
N LYS A 142 -7.87 -34.17 12.52
CA LYS A 142 -7.86 -35.03 13.73
C LYS A 142 -8.59 -36.35 13.53
N ILE A 143 -9.72 -36.35 12.82
CA ILE A 143 -10.47 -37.58 12.51
C ILE A 143 -9.65 -38.49 11.58
N LYS A 144 -9.02 -37.94 10.52
CA LYS A 144 -8.16 -38.72 9.61
C LYS A 144 -6.89 -39.26 10.27
N THR A 145 -6.30 -38.53 11.22
CA THR A 145 -5.15 -39.03 12.01
C THR A 145 -5.57 -40.21 12.91
N ASN A 146 -6.73 -40.11 13.56
CA ASN A 146 -7.27 -41.19 14.40
C ASN A 146 -7.71 -42.42 13.58
N GLU A 147 -8.23 -42.24 12.36
CA GLU A 147 -8.60 -43.34 11.47
C GLU A 147 -7.37 -44.04 10.87
N LYS A 148 -6.33 -43.30 10.47
CA LYS A 148 -5.05 -43.89 10.03
C LYS A 148 -4.35 -44.70 11.13
N GLU A 149 -4.38 -44.22 12.37
CA GLU A 149 -3.87 -44.98 13.53
C GLU A 149 -4.70 -46.25 13.81
N LEU A 150 -6.00 -46.27 13.47
CA LEU A 150 -6.87 -47.44 13.61
C LEU A 150 -6.74 -48.46 12.46
N ASP A 151 -6.49 -47.98 11.24
CA ASP A 151 -6.34 -48.82 10.04
C ASP A 151 -4.93 -49.45 9.95
N GLU A 152 -3.88 -48.77 10.43
CA GLU A 152 -2.54 -49.36 10.57
C GLU A 152 -2.48 -50.50 11.61
N LEU A 153 -3.45 -50.59 12.52
CA LEU A 153 -3.64 -51.71 13.44
C LEU A 153 -4.35 -52.92 12.81
N ARG A 154 -4.91 -52.80 11.60
CA ARG A 154 -5.75 -53.84 10.97
C ARG A 154 -5.16 -54.54 9.76
N ASP A 155 -4.21 -53.94 9.04
CA ASP A 155 -3.63 -54.56 7.83
C ASP A 155 -2.16 -54.98 8.03
N GLN A 156 -1.96 -55.99 8.89
CA GLN A 156 -0.75 -56.84 8.87
C GLN A 156 -1.10 -58.28 8.46
N THR A 157 -1.32 -58.51 7.17
CA THR A 157 -1.09 -59.80 6.51
C THR A 157 -0.82 -59.57 5.01
N GLY A 158 0.39 -59.87 4.53
CA GLY A 158 0.84 -59.69 3.14
C GLY A 158 0.21 -60.67 2.12
N PRO A 159 0.80 -60.94 0.92
CA PRO A 159 2.23 -60.76 0.56
C PRO A 159 2.60 -60.40 -0.93
N THR A 160 3.87 -59.96 -1.11
CA THR A 160 4.87 -60.28 -2.18
C THR A 160 4.76 -59.89 -3.69
N ILE A 161 5.84 -59.20 -4.14
CA ILE A 161 6.82 -59.50 -5.25
C ILE A 161 6.73 -58.84 -6.65
N ALA A 162 7.93 -58.37 -7.08
CA ALA A 162 8.51 -58.13 -8.43
C ALA A 162 8.27 -56.76 -9.09
N GLY A 163 9.27 -56.06 -9.66
CA GLY A 163 10.70 -56.32 -9.84
C GLY A 163 11.28 -55.41 -10.94
N ALA A 164 12.62 -55.21 -10.90
CA ALA A 164 13.52 -54.64 -11.93
C ALA A 164 13.42 -53.12 -12.23
N GLY A 165 14.48 -52.33 -12.37
CA GLY A 165 15.94 -52.51 -12.44
C GLY A 165 16.51 -51.26 -13.15
N ALA A 166 17.21 -50.38 -12.44
CA ALA A 166 18.68 -50.22 -12.39
C ALA A 166 19.35 -49.61 -13.65
N ALA A 167 20.03 -48.46 -13.47
CA ALA A 167 21.37 -48.11 -14.00
C ALA A 167 21.83 -46.77 -13.39
N MET A 168 22.71 -46.80 -12.36
CA MET A 168 24.17 -46.55 -12.42
C MET A 168 24.54 -45.05 -12.33
N GLY A 169 25.38 -44.54 -11.43
CA GLY A 169 26.32 -45.03 -10.41
C GLY A 169 27.25 -43.84 -10.03
N GLY A 170 28.01 -43.76 -8.95
CA GLY A 170 28.17 -44.54 -7.72
C GLY A 170 29.12 -43.78 -6.77
N MET A 171 29.10 -44.12 -5.48
CA MET A 171 30.21 -43.89 -4.52
C MET A 171 29.89 -44.57 -3.17
N GLY A 172 30.78 -45.46 -2.72
CA GLY A 172 31.11 -45.71 -1.29
C GLY A 172 30.06 -46.36 -0.36
N PRO A 173 30.28 -47.59 0.14
CA PRO A 173 29.33 -48.30 0.98
C PRO A 173 29.53 -47.97 2.47
N ASN A 174 28.72 -47.07 3.02
CA ASN A 174 28.36 -47.09 4.45
C ASN A 174 27.19 -46.14 4.77
N PHE A 175 26.11 -46.21 3.98
CA PHE A 175 24.84 -45.61 4.39
C PHE A 175 24.11 -46.58 5.33
N PRO A 176 23.71 -46.17 6.54
CA PRO A 176 22.82 -46.97 7.36
C PRO A 176 21.50 -47.14 6.61
N ASP A 177 20.94 -48.33 6.72
CA ASP A 177 19.61 -48.73 6.28
C ASP A 177 18.57 -47.63 6.57
N PRO A 178 17.81 -47.12 5.57
CA PRO A 178 16.77 -46.08 5.77
C PRO A 178 15.70 -46.49 6.78
N ASN A 179 15.57 -47.79 7.06
CA ASN A 179 14.61 -48.34 8.00
C ASN A 179 15.05 -48.31 9.48
N ASN A 180 16.27 -47.83 9.78
CA ASN A 180 16.79 -47.70 11.15
C ASN A 180 17.04 -46.24 11.56
N PHE A 181 16.46 -45.26 10.87
CA PHE A 181 16.57 -43.86 11.25
C PHE A 181 15.66 -43.57 12.45
N ASP A 182 16.25 -43.50 13.64
CA ASP A 182 15.55 -43.16 14.86
C ASP A 182 15.08 -41.70 14.82
N MET A 183 13.81 -41.51 14.46
CA MET A 183 13.14 -40.21 14.35
C MET A 183 13.14 -39.44 15.69
N SER A 184 13.32 -40.14 16.81
CA SER A 184 13.46 -39.53 18.15
C SER A 184 14.82 -38.88 18.36
N GLN A 185 15.90 -39.43 17.80
CA GLN A 185 17.23 -38.81 17.80
C GLN A 185 17.27 -37.60 16.86
N MET A 186 16.61 -37.66 15.70
CA MET A 186 16.54 -36.53 14.77
C MET A 186 15.72 -35.36 15.36
N MET A 187 14.61 -35.65 16.06
CA MET A 187 13.84 -34.67 16.83
C MET A 187 14.65 -34.05 17.97
N GLN A 188 15.45 -34.83 18.71
CA GLN A 188 16.32 -34.31 19.77
C GLN A 188 17.49 -33.47 19.22
N GLN A 189 18.03 -33.82 18.05
CA GLN A 189 19.03 -32.98 17.38
C GLN A 189 18.44 -31.67 16.85
N MET A 190 17.21 -31.69 16.32
CA MET A 190 16.50 -30.45 15.92
C MET A 190 16.10 -29.58 17.12
N ALA A 191 15.72 -30.16 18.25
CA ALA A 191 15.37 -29.42 19.46
C ALA A 191 16.56 -28.69 20.09
N ASN A 192 17.78 -29.20 19.88
CA ASN A 192 19.01 -28.60 20.39
C ASN A 192 19.73 -27.71 19.34
N MET A 193 19.21 -27.58 18.11
CA MET A 193 19.84 -26.74 17.10
C MET A 193 19.92 -25.28 17.57
N PRO A 194 21.04 -24.57 17.28
CA PRO A 194 21.14 -23.15 17.57
C PRO A 194 19.97 -22.42 16.90
N VAL A 195 19.41 -21.43 17.58
CA VAL A 195 18.32 -20.61 17.03
C VAL A 195 18.90 -19.71 15.92
N PRO A 196 18.27 -19.61 14.74
CA PRO A 196 18.66 -18.67 13.71
C PRO A 196 18.82 -17.25 14.28
N PRO A 197 19.92 -16.52 13.99
CA PRO A 197 20.15 -15.19 14.57
C PRO A 197 19.01 -14.21 14.34
N ARG A 198 18.24 -14.36 13.26
CA ARG A 198 17.08 -13.51 12.96
C ARG A 198 15.90 -13.70 13.91
N LEU A 199 15.79 -14.87 14.53
CA LEU A 199 14.77 -15.21 15.51
C LEU A 199 15.20 -14.84 16.94
N ASP A 200 16.49 -14.56 17.15
CA ASP A 200 17.00 -14.08 18.43
C ASP A 200 16.64 -12.59 18.64
N PRO A 201 15.94 -12.23 19.74
CA PRO A 201 15.65 -10.84 20.11
C PRO A 201 16.88 -9.94 20.19
N ARG A 202 18.05 -10.48 20.56
CA ARG A 202 19.31 -9.73 20.72
C ARG A 202 19.96 -9.35 19.40
N PHE A 203 19.55 -9.95 18.28
CA PHE A 203 20.17 -9.66 17.00
C PHE A 203 19.65 -8.35 16.41
N TYR A 204 20.52 -7.35 16.36
CA TYR A 204 20.24 -6.05 15.74
C TYR A 204 20.84 -5.98 14.34
N PHE A 205 20.00 -6.08 13.31
CA PHE A 205 20.40 -6.20 11.90
C PHE A 205 20.62 -4.86 11.18
N TYR A 206 20.66 -3.74 11.91
CA TYR A 206 20.92 -2.42 11.32
C TYR A 206 22.35 -1.95 11.59
N THR A 207 22.83 -1.10 10.68
CA THR A 207 24.20 -0.55 10.65
C THR A 207 24.58 0.28 11.88
N SER A 208 23.62 0.96 12.50
CA SER A 208 23.87 1.84 13.64
C SER A 208 22.65 2.00 14.53
N LYS A 209 22.87 2.41 15.79
CA LYS A 209 21.85 2.66 16.80
C LYS A 209 21.97 4.12 17.30
N PRO A 210 21.37 5.10 16.59
CA PRO A 210 21.47 6.49 17.01
C PRO A 210 20.71 6.72 18.33
N LYS A 211 21.42 7.11 19.38
CA LYS A 211 20.89 7.29 20.74
C LYS A 211 19.67 8.21 20.82
N TYR A 212 19.64 9.26 20.01
CA TYR A 212 18.59 10.29 20.02
C TYR A 212 17.45 10.03 19.03
N MET A 213 17.47 8.89 18.31
CA MET A 213 16.45 8.58 17.30
C MET A 213 15.02 8.56 17.86
N PRO A 214 14.73 7.98 19.04
CA PRO A 214 13.37 7.98 19.58
C PRO A 214 12.84 9.39 19.89
N LEU A 215 13.71 10.30 20.34
CA LEU A 215 13.35 11.68 20.62
C LEU A 215 13.15 12.47 19.32
N LEU A 216 14.03 12.29 18.34
CA LEU A 216 13.89 12.88 17.01
C LEU A 216 12.55 12.51 16.36
N LYS A 217 12.15 11.22 16.44
CA LYS A 217 10.85 10.76 15.92
C LYS A 217 9.67 11.49 16.55
N LYS A 218 9.71 11.75 17.87
CA LYS A 218 8.65 12.50 18.56
C LYS A 218 8.57 13.95 18.10
N ILE A 219 9.71 14.60 17.94
CA ILE A 219 9.78 15.99 17.45
C ILE A 219 9.25 16.06 16.01
N VAL A 220 9.72 15.17 15.13
CA VAL A 220 9.28 15.11 13.72
C VAL A 220 7.77 14.85 13.65
N ALA A 221 7.25 13.90 14.41
CA ALA A 221 5.81 13.62 14.44
C ALA A 221 5.01 14.85 14.92
N GLY A 222 5.45 15.53 15.98
CA GLY A 222 4.79 16.74 16.48
C GLY A 222 4.73 17.86 15.43
N VAL A 223 5.83 18.11 14.73
CA VAL A 223 5.90 19.13 13.66
C VAL A 223 5.03 18.74 12.46
N VAL A 224 5.00 17.46 12.08
CA VAL A 224 4.16 16.98 10.97
C VAL A 224 2.67 17.05 11.32
N ILE A 225 2.28 16.72 12.55
CA ILE A 225 0.90 16.90 13.03
C ILE A 225 0.52 18.38 12.95
N LEU A 226 1.37 19.27 13.47
CA LEU A 226 1.13 20.72 13.43
C LEU A 226 0.94 21.20 11.98
N ALA A 227 1.79 20.77 11.05
CA ALA A 227 1.68 21.10 9.64
C ALA A 227 0.36 20.61 9.03
N SER A 228 -0.01 19.35 9.27
CA SER A 228 -1.28 18.79 8.79
C SER A 228 -2.49 19.54 9.36
N VAL A 229 -2.50 19.85 10.66
CA VAL A 229 -3.60 20.61 11.29
C VAL A 229 -3.73 21.99 10.68
N LEU A 230 -2.62 22.71 10.46
CA LEU A 230 -2.63 24.03 9.83
C LEU A 230 -3.13 24.00 8.39
N LEU A 231 -2.79 22.96 7.63
CA LEU A 231 -3.31 22.77 6.27
C LEU A 231 -4.82 22.51 6.27
N VAL A 232 -5.34 21.74 7.23
CA VAL A 232 -6.80 21.53 7.39
C VAL A 232 -7.50 22.83 7.77
N ILE A 233 -6.94 23.59 8.71
CA ILE A 233 -7.49 24.89 9.11
C ILE A 233 -7.50 25.81 7.89
N LEU A 234 -6.41 25.88 7.14
CA LEU A 234 -6.33 26.71 5.94
C LEU A 234 -7.35 26.27 4.88
N TRP A 235 -7.52 24.97 4.65
CA TRP A 235 -8.55 24.44 3.77
C TRP A 235 -9.94 24.89 4.21
N PHE A 236 -10.27 24.72 5.49
CA PHE A 236 -11.55 25.17 6.05
C PHE A 236 -11.74 26.68 5.87
N LEU A 237 -10.72 27.49 6.18
CA LEU A 237 -10.75 28.93 5.98
C LEU A 237 -11.00 29.27 4.50
N THR A 238 -10.32 28.61 3.55
CA THR A 238 -10.52 28.87 2.11
C THR A 238 -11.88 28.41 1.57
N SER A 239 -12.47 27.37 2.15
CA SER A 239 -13.75 26.80 1.68
C SER A 239 -14.96 27.51 2.26
N TYR A 240 -14.87 28.08 3.47
CA TYR A 240 -16.01 28.65 4.18
C TYR A 240 -15.93 30.16 4.41
N LEU A 241 -14.77 30.80 4.27
CA LEU A 241 -14.67 32.25 4.35
C LEU A 241 -14.88 32.88 2.97
N ASN A 242 -16.00 33.60 2.86
CA ASN A 242 -16.33 34.35 1.65
C ASN A 242 -15.75 35.77 1.73
N ILE A 243 -15.08 36.19 0.66
CA ILE A 243 -14.62 37.57 0.51
C ILE A 243 -15.78 38.39 -0.06
N ARG A 244 -16.25 39.37 0.71
CA ARG A 244 -17.31 40.29 0.30
C ARG A 244 -16.71 41.49 -0.43
N LEU A 245 -17.32 41.86 -1.54
CA LEU A 245 -16.94 43.00 -2.38
C LEU A 245 -18.16 43.92 -2.52
N ASP A 246 -17.95 45.21 -2.39
CA ASP A 246 -18.96 46.27 -2.46
C ASP A 246 -18.97 46.95 -3.85
N THR A 247 -17.94 46.72 -4.69
CA THR A 247 -17.88 47.25 -6.07
C THR A 247 -19.04 46.71 -6.92
N LYS A 248 -19.82 47.62 -7.53
CA LYS A 248 -20.92 47.27 -8.44
C LYS A 248 -20.40 46.96 -9.84
N VAL A 249 -20.84 45.85 -10.41
CA VAL A 249 -20.41 45.38 -11.73
C VAL A 249 -21.60 45.03 -12.61
N ILE A 250 -21.42 45.17 -13.91
CA ILE A 250 -22.34 44.69 -14.94
C ILE A 250 -21.85 43.30 -15.38
N VAL A 251 -22.77 42.34 -15.39
CA VAL A 251 -22.47 40.94 -15.72
C VAL A 251 -23.41 40.46 -16.82
N TYR A 252 -22.85 39.75 -17.78
CA TYR A 252 -23.61 39.00 -18.78
C TYR A 252 -23.53 37.51 -18.47
N THR A 253 -24.67 36.84 -18.32
CA THR A 253 -24.72 35.39 -18.12
C THR A 253 -25.02 34.72 -19.44
N ILE A 254 -24.09 33.90 -19.93
CA ILE A 254 -24.27 33.12 -21.16
C ILE A 254 -25.38 32.08 -20.90
N PRO A 255 -26.51 32.12 -21.61
CA PRO A 255 -27.65 31.26 -21.32
C PRO A 255 -27.36 29.77 -21.44
N GLU A 256 -26.59 29.36 -22.47
CA GLU A 256 -26.23 27.96 -22.72
C GLU A 256 -25.36 27.34 -21.61
N THR A 257 -24.44 28.13 -21.04
CA THR A 257 -23.44 27.64 -20.08
C THR A 257 -23.70 28.09 -18.65
N LYS A 258 -24.65 29.01 -18.46
CA LYS A 258 -24.87 29.77 -17.21
C LYS A 258 -23.60 30.45 -16.68
N LEU A 259 -22.62 30.68 -17.54
CA LEU A 259 -21.36 31.29 -17.17
C LEU A 259 -21.50 32.81 -17.18
N SER A 260 -21.17 33.44 -16.05
CA SER A 260 -21.24 34.88 -15.86
C SER A 260 -19.90 35.55 -16.23
N ILE A 261 -19.95 36.58 -17.07
CA ILE A 261 -18.80 37.37 -17.52
C ILE A 261 -18.99 38.84 -17.15
N ILE A 262 -17.96 39.47 -16.61
CA ILE A 262 -17.95 40.90 -16.24
C ILE A 262 -17.79 41.76 -17.50
N VAL A 263 -18.72 42.69 -17.72
CA VAL A 263 -18.77 43.54 -18.92
C VAL A 263 -18.28 44.97 -18.64
N GLY A 264 -18.57 45.50 -17.45
CA GLY A 264 -18.27 46.90 -17.09
C GLY A 264 -18.65 47.25 -15.66
N GLY A 265 -18.52 48.52 -15.30
CA GLY A 265 -18.93 49.09 -14.02
C GLY A 265 -20.33 49.68 -14.08
N GLY A 266 -21.08 49.60 -12.99
CA GLY A 266 -22.48 50.03 -12.93
C GLY A 266 -22.74 51.54 -12.98
N ALA A 267 -21.79 52.35 -13.45
CA ALA A 267 -21.86 53.81 -13.40
C ALA A 267 -22.97 54.39 -14.29
N ASP A 268 -23.31 53.74 -15.40
CA ASP A 268 -24.31 54.22 -16.36
C ASP A 268 -25.54 53.30 -16.47
N SER A 269 -26.13 52.99 -15.30
CA SER A 269 -27.35 52.17 -15.17
C SER A 269 -28.53 52.65 -16.04
N ALA A 270 -28.53 53.92 -16.45
CA ALA A 270 -29.55 54.53 -17.31
C ALA A 270 -29.43 54.17 -18.80
N LEU A 271 -28.22 53.84 -19.30
CA LEU A 271 -27.97 53.52 -20.70
C LEU A 271 -28.33 52.06 -21.05
N HIS A 272 -28.64 51.21 -20.06
CA HIS A 272 -28.79 49.76 -20.24
C HIS A 272 -30.19 49.21 -19.99
N ASN A 273 -31.13 50.03 -19.54
CA ASN A 273 -32.54 49.64 -19.40
C ASN A 273 -33.26 49.37 -20.74
N GLY A 274 -32.62 49.65 -21.88
CA GLY A 274 -33.19 49.48 -23.22
C GLY A 274 -32.98 48.08 -23.84
N ASN A 275 -32.07 47.24 -23.33
CA ASN A 275 -31.73 45.95 -23.92
C ASN A 275 -31.90 44.84 -22.88
N ASN A 276 -33.04 44.13 -22.93
CA ASN A 276 -33.58 43.28 -21.85
C ASN A 276 -32.82 41.96 -21.57
N ASN A 277 -31.52 41.92 -21.83
CA ASN A 277 -30.71 40.70 -21.71
C ASN A 277 -29.44 40.85 -20.89
N PHE A 278 -29.17 42.08 -20.46
CA PHE A 278 -28.45 42.31 -19.23
C PHE A 278 -29.43 42.02 -18.10
N SER A 279 -29.03 41.24 -17.09
CA SER A 279 -29.89 41.06 -15.92
C SER A 279 -30.19 42.44 -15.34
N LYS A 280 -31.47 42.84 -15.30
CA LYS A 280 -31.95 44.15 -14.76
C LYS A 280 -31.50 44.42 -13.33
N GLU A 281 -30.95 43.43 -12.67
CA GLU A 281 -30.29 43.58 -11.40
C GLU A 281 -28.84 43.93 -11.68
N ALA A 282 -28.49 45.21 -11.52
CA ALA A 282 -27.20 45.55 -10.97
C ALA A 282 -27.06 44.67 -9.74
N PHE A 283 -26.26 43.61 -9.83
CA PHE A 283 -26.00 42.77 -8.67
C PHE A 283 -25.46 43.71 -7.60
N ALA A 284 -26.27 44.01 -6.59
CA ALA A 284 -25.70 44.27 -5.29
C ALA A 284 -24.97 42.97 -4.99
N PHE A 285 -23.64 43.01 -4.89
CA PHE A 285 -22.84 41.91 -4.34
C PHE A 285 -23.16 41.66 -2.85
N GLY A 286 -24.42 41.85 -2.43
CA GLY A 286 -24.99 41.31 -1.21
C GLY A 286 -25.24 39.80 -1.28
N SER A 287 -25.22 39.17 -2.47
CA SER A 287 -25.18 37.72 -2.60
C SER A 287 -23.74 37.23 -2.75
N GLN A 288 -23.05 37.10 -1.61
CA GLN A 288 -21.94 36.17 -1.36
C GLN A 288 -21.19 35.69 -2.63
N TYR A 289 -20.36 36.55 -3.23
CA TYR A 289 -19.48 36.05 -4.28
C TYR A 289 -18.37 35.23 -3.64
N ASN A 290 -18.44 33.92 -3.83
CA ASN A 290 -17.39 33.00 -3.40
C ASN A 290 -16.20 33.16 -4.35
N PHE A 291 -15.41 34.21 -4.14
CA PHE A 291 -14.07 34.30 -4.71
C PHE A 291 -13.24 33.16 -4.12
N SER A 292 -13.25 32.02 -4.80
CA SER A 292 -12.43 30.88 -4.43
C SER A 292 -11.10 30.99 -5.16
N LEU A 293 -10.05 31.30 -4.42
CA LEU A 293 -8.67 31.36 -4.94
C LEU A 293 -8.20 30.03 -5.55
N MET A 294 -8.83 28.91 -5.21
CA MET A 294 -8.55 27.61 -5.79
C MET A 294 -9.61 27.28 -6.84
N LEU A 295 -9.28 27.37 -8.14
CA LEU A 295 -10.27 27.26 -9.21
C LEU A 295 -10.90 25.86 -9.43
N SER A 296 -10.59 24.88 -8.58
CA SER A 296 -10.96 23.47 -8.78
C SER A 296 -11.54 22.88 -7.49
N ALA A 297 -12.86 22.76 -7.43
CA ALA A 297 -13.57 22.13 -6.31
C ALA A 297 -13.10 20.67 -6.05
N GLY A 298 -12.68 19.95 -7.10
CA GLY A 298 -12.14 18.59 -6.99
C GLY A 298 -10.71 18.54 -6.42
N LEU A 299 -9.85 19.52 -6.75
CA LEU A 299 -8.52 19.62 -6.16
C LEU A 299 -8.59 20.12 -4.71
N GLN A 300 -9.58 20.93 -4.34
CA GLN A 300 -9.72 21.46 -2.98
C GLN A 300 -10.06 20.38 -1.95
N THR A 301 -11.10 19.57 -2.20
CA THR A 301 -11.52 18.51 -1.26
C THR A 301 -10.49 17.38 -1.19
N PHE A 302 -9.94 16.98 -2.34
CA PHE A 302 -8.89 15.98 -2.41
C PHE A 302 -7.60 16.47 -1.73
N SER A 303 -7.22 17.74 -1.91
CA SER A 303 -6.07 18.35 -1.23
C SER A 303 -6.27 18.39 0.28
N GLY A 304 -7.44 18.80 0.79
CA GLY A 304 -7.71 18.91 2.22
C GLY A 304 -7.58 17.58 2.96
N ILE A 305 -8.19 16.51 2.44
CA ILE A 305 -8.12 15.16 3.01
C ILE A 305 -6.71 14.58 2.88
N LEU A 306 -6.04 14.77 1.75
CA LEU A 306 -4.66 14.33 1.56
C LEU A 306 -3.69 14.98 2.55
N SER A 307 -3.88 16.25 2.91
CA SER A 307 -3.02 16.93 3.88
C SER A 307 -3.09 16.33 5.30
N ILE A 308 -4.14 15.57 5.62
CA ILE A 308 -4.29 14.87 6.91
C ILE A 308 -3.49 13.57 6.94
N LEU A 309 -3.35 12.89 5.79
CA LEU A 309 -2.75 11.57 5.71
C LEU A 309 -1.31 11.51 6.27
N PRO A 310 -0.39 12.44 5.96
CA PRO A 310 0.93 12.48 6.59
C PRO A 310 0.86 12.60 8.11
N GLY A 311 -0.03 13.46 8.61
CA GLY A 311 -0.26 13.68 10.04
C GLY A 311 -0.70 12.41 10.76
N ILE A 312 -1.66 11.65 10.22
CA ILE A 312 -2.14 10.42 10.84
C ILE A 312 -1.12 9.28 10.63
N PHE A 313 -0.73 9.03 9.38
CA PHE A 313 0.04 7.86 9.00
C PHE A 313 1.48 7.89 9.54
N LEU A 314 2.17 9.02 9.37
CA LEU A 314 3.54 9.16 9.86
C LEU A 314 3.56 9.15 11.39
N SER A 315 2.63 9.85 12.04
CA SER A 315 2.56 9.89 13.50
C SER A 315 2.20 8.54 14.10
N TYR A 316 1.27 7.79 13.50
CA TYR A 316 1.01 6.41 13.91
C TYR A 316 2.27 5.54 13.77
N LYS A 317 3.02 5.68 12.68
CA LYS A 317 4.26 4.92 12.48
C LYS A 317 5.41 5.38 13.39
N LEU A 318 5.49 6.64 13.80
CA LEU A 318 6.59 7.19 14.61
C LEU A 318 6.31 7.13 16.12
N LEU A 319 5.07 7.37 16.54
CA LEU A 319 4.64 7.42 17.95
C LEU A 319 3.95 6.13 18.42
N GLY A 320 3.44 5.31 17.51
CA GLY A 320 2.74 4.08 17.87
C GLY A 320 3.65 3.10 18.62
N LYS A 321 3.10 2.47 19.66
CA LYS A 321 3.80 1.42 20.43
C LYS A 321 4.31 0.34 19.46
N LYS A 322 5.61 0.05 19.53
CA LYS A 322 6.24 -1.00 18.73
C LYS A 322 6.25 -2.30 19.49
N ARG A 323 6.10 -3.41 18.75
CA ARG A 323 6.21 -4.76 19.30
C ARG A 323 7.61 -5.01 19.85
N PHE A 324 8.60 -4.56 19.09
CA PHE A 324 10.01 -4.72 19.42
C PHE A 324 10.66 -3.37 19.79
N LYS A 325 11.49 -3.34 20.83
CA LYS A 325 12.26 -2.14 21.22
C LYS A 325 13.21 -1.70 20.13
N ARG A 326 13.80 -2.62 19.36
CA ARG A 326 14.69 -2.30 18.22
C ARG A 326 14.03 -1.42 17.15
N ASP A 327 12.71 -1.53 16.97
CA ASP A 327 11.95 -0.73 15.99
C ASP A 327 11.87 0.76 16.39
N ASN A 328 12.12 1.09 17.67
CA ASN A 328 12.18 2.48 18.12
C ASN A 328 13.37 3.24 17.52
N TYR A 329 14.38 2.54 17.01
CA TYR A 329 15.55 3.15 16.37
C TYR A 329 15.46 3.19 14.84
N VAL A 330 14.41 2.61 14.25
CA VAL A 330 14.33 2.42 12.79
C VAL A 330 13.12 3.14 12.22
N VAL A 331 13.24 3.67 11.01
CA VAL A 331 12.11 4.22 10.28
C VAL A 331 11.98 3.52 8.94
N ARG A 332 10.77 3.10 8.58
CA ARG A 332 10.49 2.55 7.25
C ARG A 332 10.58 3.66 6.22
N PHE A 333 11.30 3.42 5.13
CA PHE A 333 11.58 4.41 4.10
C PHE A 333 10.33 4.91 3.37
N TRP A 334 9.47 4.00 2.90
CA TRP A 334 8.29 4.34 2.11
C TRP A 334 7.31 5.33 2.78
N PRO A 335 6.91 5.12 4.05
CA PRO A 335 6.06 6.09 4.76
C PRO A 335 6.62 7.51 4.84
N VAL A 336 7.94 7.62 4.98
CA VAL A 336 8.66 8.90 5.08
C VAL A 336 8.64 9.61 3.73
N VAL A 337 8.98 8.91 2.65
CA VAL A 337 8.98 9.45 1.29
C VAL A 337 7.58 9.92 0.89
N LEU A 338 6.56 9.10 1.12
CA LEU A 338 5.18 9.43 0.79
C LEU A 338 4.71 10.67 1.57
N SER A 339 5.09 10.79 2.83
CA SER A 339 4.78 11.97 3.64
C SER A 339 5.47 13.24 3.13
N ILE A 340 6.73 13.14 2.69
CA ILE A 340 7.46 14.27 2.08
C ILE A 340 6.74 14.75 0.81
N VAL A 341 6.40 13.82 -0.08
CA VAL A 341 5.74 14.15 -1.36
C VAL A 341 4.40 14.84 -1.11
N ILE A 342 3.57 14.30 -0.21
CA ILE A 342 2.27 14.91 0.10
C ILE A 342 2.43 16.27 0.76
N LEU A 343 3.30 16.41 1.77
CA LEU A 343 3.49 17.69 2.46
C LEU A 343 4.02 18.77 1.50
N LEU A 344 4.98 18.44 0.63
CA LEU A 344 5.49 19.36 -0.39
C LEU A 344 4.43 19.71 -1.42
N TYR A 345 3.68 18.72 -1.91
CA TYR A 345 2.59 18.95 -2.87
C TYR A 345 1.52 19.88 -2.28
N SER A 346 1.07 19.61 -1.06
CA SER A 346 0.10 20.44 -0.34
C SER A 346 0.64 21.84 -0.03
N ALA A 347 1.92 22.00 0.26
CA ALA A 347 2.51 23.32 0.46
C ALA A 347 2.64 24.10 -0.86
N LEU A 348 3.01 23.44 -1.96
CA LEU A 348 3.16 24.04 -3.28
C LEU A 348 1.82 24.41 -3.93
N SER A 349 0.76 23.65 -3.68
CA SER A 349 -0.58 23.98 -4.20
C SER A 349 -1.08 25.34 -3.70
N LEU A 350 -0.61 25.77 -2.52
CA LEU A 350 -0.95 27.04 -1.89
C LEU A 350 -0.18 28.24 -2.48
N ILE A 351 0.87 28.02 -3.27
CA ILE A 351 1.69 29.11 -3.81
C ILE A 351 0.87 30.05 -4.69
N GLN A 352 -0.20 29.53 -5.31
CA GLN A 352 -1.12 30.30 -6.13
C GLN A 352 -1.81 31.42 -5.32
N VAL A 353 -2.05 31.23 -4.02
CA VAL A 353 -2.64 32.26 -3.16
C VAL A 353 -1.66 33.42 -2.91
N LEU A 354 -0.35 33.15 -2.99
CA LEU A 354 0.71 34.12 -2.72
C LEU A 354 1.19 34.87 -3.96
N LEU A 355 0.82 34.42 -5.18
CA LEU A 355 1.24 35.07 -6.41
C LEU A 355 0.58 36.45 -6.56
N PRO A 356 1.36 37.52 -6.81
CA PRO A 356 0.85 38.90 -6.83
C PRO A 356 -0.13 39.20 -7.97
N ASN A 357 -0.18 38.35 -9.00
CA ASN A 357 -1.02 38.57 -10.18
C ASN A 357 -2.18 37.58 -10.26
N MET A 358 -2.41 36.76 -9.23
CA MET A 358 -3.46 35.73 -9.29
C MET A 358 -4.86 36.33 -9.25
N VAL A 359 -5.08 37.35 -8.41
CA VAL A 359 -6.35 38.09 -8.35
C VAL A 359 -6.61 38.81 -9.68
N GLU A 360 -5.58 39.46 -10.23
CA GLU A 360 -5.65 40.13 -11.53
C GLU A 360 -5.97 39.15 -12.67
N LYS A 361 -5.24 38.03 -12.73
CA LYS A 361 -5.46 36.98 -13.73
C LYS A 361 -6.86 36.38 -13.65
N TYR A 362 -7.41 36.26 -12.43
CA TYR A 362 -8.78 35.80 -12.23
C TYR A 362 -9.79 36.78 -12.84
N PHE A 363 -9.74 38.05 -12.44
CA PHE A 363 -10.71 39.04 -12.95
C PHE A 363 -10.56 39.28 -14.44
N ASN A 364 -9.34 39.32 -14.97
CA ASN A 364 -9.07 39.43 -16.41
C ASN A 364 -9.58 38.22 -17.22
N LYS A 365 -9.63 37.02 -16.62
CA LYS A 365 -10.21 35.83 -17.25
C LYS A 365 -11.74 35.85 -17.18
N SER A 366 -12.30 36.41 -16.11
CA SER A 366 -13.74 36.50 -15.87
C SER A 366 -14.38 37.72 -16.54
N SER A 367 -13.58 38.61 -17.16
CA SER A 367 -14.04 39.80 -17.88
C SER A 367 -14.11 39.58 -19.39
N VAL A 368 -14.95 40.38 -20.06
CA VAL A 368 -15.00 40.44 -21.52
C VAL A 368 -13.62 40.90 -22.05
N PRO A 369 -12.99 40.16 -22.98
CA PRO A 369 -11.73 40.59 -23.60
C PRO A 369 -11.95 41.82 -24.47
N ASN A 370 -10.89 42.61 -24.70
CA ASN A 370 -10.94 43.84 -25.51
C ASN A 370 -11.52 43.64 -26.92
N ASN A 371 -11.40 42.44 -27.49
CA ASN A 371 -11.89 42.11 -28.82
C ASN A 371 -13.35 41.61 -28.81
N GLY A 372 -13.99 41.57 -27.65
CA GLY A 372 -15.35 41.09 -27.43
C GLY A 372 -15.50 39.57 -27.38
N VAL A 373 -16.70 39.11 -26.98
CA VAL A 373 -17.11 37.69 -26.98
C VAL A 373 -18.23 37.49 -27.98
N ILE A 374 -18.11 36.49 -28.86
CA ILE A 374 -19.20 36.15 -29.78
C ILE A 374 -20.30 35.44 -29.00
N ILE A 375 -21.49 36.05 -28.96
CA ILE A 375 -22.72 35.47 -28.43
C ILE A 375 -23.53 35.00 -29.63
N LYS A 376 -23.86 33.71 -29.68
CA LYS A 376 -24.76 33.19 -30.72
C LYS A 376 -26.14 33.81 -30.52
N ASN A 377 -26.70 34.37 -31.60
CA ASN A 377 -28.00 35.05 -31.60
C ASN A 377 -29.08 34.17 -30.96
N GLU A 378 -29.54 34.57 -29.78
CA GLU A 378 -30.83 34.14 -29.25
C GLU A 378 -31.92 35.09 -29.77
N PRO A 379 -33.08 34.56 -30.21
CA PRO A 379 -34.19 35.39 -30.67
C PRO A 379 -34.76 36.19 -29.48
N GLY A 380 -34.44 37.48 -29.42
CA GLY A 380 -34.86 38.40 -28.34
C GLY A 380 -33.74 39.32 -27.81
N LEU A 381 -32.50 39.10 -28.26
CA LEU A 381 -31.33 39.91 -27.94
C LEU A 381 -31.02 40.92 -29.05
N ASP A 382 -31.34 42.21 -28.84
CA ASP A 382 -30.81 43.32 -29.65
C ASP A 382 -29.32 43.57 -29.32
N ILE A 383 -28.49 42.52 -29.28
CA ILE A 383 -27.04 42.68 -29.34
C ILE A 383 -26.70 42.81 -30.82
N THR A 384 -26.51 44.05 -31.28
CA THR A 384 -26.07 44.35 -32.64
C THR A 384 -24.83 43.52 -33.00
N GLY A 385 -25.02 42.51 -33.85
CA GLY A 385 -23.92 41.76 -34.49
C GLY A 385 -23.35 40.57 -33.72
N GLY A 386 -24.03 40.03 -32.71
CA GLY A 386 -23.58 38.80 -32.02
C GLY A 386 -22.23 38.92 -31.31
N LEU A 387 -21.76 40.14 -31.02
CA LEU A 387 -20.48 40.41 -30.35
C LEU A 387 -20.73 41.28 -29.12
N LEU A 388 -20.42 40.76 -27.93
CA LEU A 388 -20.40 41.49 -26.67
C LEU A 388 -19.08 42.21 -26.52
N LEU A 389 -19.10 43.54 -26.52
CA LEU A 389 -17.93 44.37 -26.29
C LEU A 389 -17.83 44.77 -24.81
N PRO A 390 -16.60 45.00 -24.29
CA PRO A 390 -16.42 45.52 -22.95
C PRO A 390 -16.92 46.97 -22.86
N ASP A 391 -17.41 47.37 -21.70
CA ASP A 391 -17.71 48.77 -21.41
C ASP A 391 -16.42 49.58 -21.27
N SER A 392 -16.54 50.88 -21.50
CA SER A 392 -15.47 51.87 -21.41
C SER A 392 -14.78 51.94 -20.04
N ASP A 393 -15.50 51.59 -18.98
CA ASP A 393 -15.03 51.63 -17.58
C ASP A 393 -14.57 50.25 -17.04
N LEU A 394 -14.56 49.21 -17.88
CA LEU A 394 -14.21 47.84 -17.46
C LEU A 394 -12.83 47.78 -16.80
N ALA A 395 -11.83 48.47 -17.37
CA ALA A 395 -10.46 48.46 -16.85
C ALA A 395 -10.38 49.10 -15.45
N GLU A 396 -11.13 50.18 -15.21
CA GLU A 396 -11.19 50.85 -13.91
C GLU A 396 -11.96 49.99 -12.89
N THR A 397 -13.04 49.35 -13.33
CA THR A 397 -13.84 48.41 -12.53
C THR A 397 -13.02 47.21 -12.07
N ILE A 398 -12.25 46.58 -12.96
CA ILE A 398 -11.33 45.48 -12.61
C ILE A 398 -10.29 45.95 -11.60
N LYS A 399 -9.72 47.15 -11.80
CA LYS A 399 -8.75 47.71 -10.85
C LYS A 399 -9.36 47.96 -9.47
N SER A 400 -10.61 48.44 -9.40
CA SER A 400 -11.35 48.61 -8.14
C SER A 400 -11.56 47.27 -7.44
N LEU A 401 -12.02 46.25 -8.15
CA LEU A 401 -12.23 44.90 -7.62
C LEU A 401 -10.94 44.29 -7.06
N ILE A 402 -9.83 44.42 -7.80
CA ILE A 402 -8.52 43.93 -7.38
C ILE A 402 -8.08 44.62 -6.09
N ASN A 403 -8.19 45.96 -6.02
CA ASN A 403 -7.84 46.71 -4.82
C ASN A 403 -8.70 46.33 -3.62
N GLU A 404 -9.99 46.11 -3.84
CA GLU A 404 -10.93 45.71 -2.79
C GLU A 404 -10.61 44.32 -2.23
N VAL A 405 -10.26 43.35 -3.09
CA VAL A 405 -9.79 42.02 -2.65
C VAL A 405 -8.51 42.15 -1.82
N TYR A 406 -7.52 42.93 -2.27
CA TYR A 406 -6.26 43.09 -1.54
C TYR A 406 -6.41 43.81 -0.19
N ASN A 407 -7.36 44.74 -0.10
CA ASN A 407 -7.67 45.45 1.15
C ASN A 407 -8.62 44.69 2.06
N ASN A 408 -9.25 43.61 1.57
CA ASN A 408 -10.19 42.82 2.35
C ASN A 408 -9.46 42.07 3.50
N THR A 409 -9.98 42.22 4.72
CA THR A 409 -9.41 41.59 5.92
C THR A 409 -9.36 40.07 5.83
N THR A 410 -10.38 39.45 5.23
CA THR A 410 -10.45 37.99 5.05
C THR A 410 -9.34 37.50 4.12
N TYR A 411 -9.09 38.22 3.02
CA TYR A 411 -8.00 37.90 2.10
C TYR A 411 -6.63 38.04 2.78
N GLN A 412 -6.43 39.11 3.57
CA GLN A 412 -5.19 39.30 4.33
C GLN A 412 -4.95 38.18 5.35
N VAL A 413 -5.98 37.77 6.08
CA VAL A 413 -5.91 36.64 7.03
C VAL A 413 -5.56 35.35 6.29
N LEU A 414 -6.24 35.05 5.17
CA LEU A 414 -5.94 33.87 4.35
C LEU A 414 -4.49 33.85 3.86
N ARG A 415 -3.99 35.00 3.39
CA ARG A 415 -2.61 35.16 2.93
C ARG A 415 -1.60 34.91 4.06
N ILE A 416 -1.84 35.45 5.25
CA ILE A 416 -0.97 35.24 6.43
C ILE A 416 -0.96 33.76 6.83
N PHE A 417 -2.13 33.13 6.97
CA PHE A 417 -2.23 31.71 7.31
C PHE A 417 -1.56 30.83 6.24
N THR A 418 -1.67 31.20 4.97
CA THR A 418 -0.98 30.48 3.89
C THR A 418 0.54 30.55 4.03
N ILE A 419 1.10 31.71 4.34
CA ILE A 419 2.55 31.87 4.59
C ILE A 419 2.98 31.00 5.77
N ILE A 420 2.25 31.06 6.89
CA ILE A 420 2.56 30.28 8.10
C ILE A 420 2.51 28.77 7.80
N SER A 421 1.45 28.30 7.15
CA SER A 421 1.30 26.89 6.76
C SER A 421 2.39 26.43 5.81
N MET A 422 2.80 27.27 4.85
CA MET A 422 3.89 26.95 3.92
C MET A 422 5.24 26.85 4.63
N ILE A 423 5.56 27.77 5.53
CA ILE A 423 6.82 27.74 6.31
C ILE A 423 6.87 26.48 7.18
N ILE A 424 5.80 26.19 7.93
CA ILE A 424 5.75 25.02 8.81
C ILE A 424 5.76 23.73 7.99
N GLY A 425 5.07 23.69 6.86
CA GLY A 425 5.10 22.55 5.93
C GLY A 425 6.50 22.28 5.36
N LEU A 426 7.24 23.32 4.99
CA LEU A 426 8.63 23.19 4.53
C LEU A 426 9.55 22.70 5.65
N ILE A 427 9.43 23.25 6.86
CA ILE A 427 10.20 22.79 8.03
C ILE A 427 9.89 21.32 8.32
N ALA A 428 8.61 20.92 8.28
CA ALA A 428 8.20 19.54 8.44
C ALA A 428 8.84 18.64 7.37
N GLY A 429 8.81 19.04 6.10
CA GLY A 429 9.45 18.32 5.00
C GLY A 429 10.95 18.14 5.22
N ILE A 430 11.68 19.20 5.59
CA ILE A 430 13.11 19.14 5.88
C ILE A 430 13.40 18.20 7.05
N MET A 431 12.62 18.29 8.13
CA MET A 431 12.78 17.42 9.31
C MET A 431 12.54 15.94 8.98
N VAL A 432 11.58 15.64 8.10
CA VAL A 432 11.32 14.29 7.62
C VAL A 432 12.46 13.79 6.72
N VAL A 433 13.06 14.66 5.90
CA VAL A 433 14.28 14.32 5.12
C VAL A 433 15.46 14.03 6.04
N ILE A 434 15.68 14.85 7.07
CA ILE A 434 16.74 14.60 8.07
C ILE A 434 16.52 13.25 8.76
N LEU A 435 15.27 12.93 9.14
CA LEU A 435 14.92 11.63 9.71
C LEU A 435 15.22 10.48 8.74
N ALA A 436 14.97 10.66 7.44
CA ALA A 436 15.26 9.66 6.41
C ALA A 436 16.77 9.40 6.26
N VAL A 437 17.59 10.45 6.31
CA VAL A 437 19.05 10.35 6.19
C VAL A 437 19.67 9.71 7.42
N LEU A 438 19.18 10.05 8.61
CA LEU A 438 19.67 9.51 9.88
C LEU A 438 19.10 8.13 10.21
N ALA A 439 18.07 7.67 9.49
CA ALA A 439 17.49 6.35 9.71
C ALA A 439 18.52 5.26 9.40
N PRO A 440 18.78 4.34 10.35
CA PRO A 440 19.77 3.31 10.15
C PRO A 440 19.32 2.33 9.06
N LYS A 441 20.23 2.02 8.14
CA LYS A 441 20.00 1.07 7.04
C LYS A 441 20.26 -0.36 7.50
N VAL A 442 19.60 -1.31 6.85
CA VAL A 442 19.85 -2.74 7.03
C VAL A 442 21.31 -3.03 6.66
N ASP A 443 22.03 -3.66 7.58
CA ASP A 443 23.43 -4.05 7.37
C ASP A 443 23.49 -5.43 6.72
N ARG A 444 23.71 -5.44 5.39
CA ARG A 444 23.83 -6.69 4.63
C ARG A 444 25.06 -7.49 5.04
N ASN A 445 26.15 -6.84 5.42
CA ASN A 445 27.38 -7.52 5.82
C ASN A 445 27.20 -8.19 7.18
N LYS A 446 26.53 -7.51 8.12
CA LYS A 446 26.17 -8.10 9.42
C LYS A 446 25.21 -9.29 9.26
N LEU A 447 24.25 -9.21 8.33
CA LEU A 447 23.36 -10.33 8.01
C LEU A 447 24.10 -11.52 7.40
N ILE A 448 24.99 -11.27 6.44
CA ILE A 448 25.81 -12.33 5.83
C ILE A 448 26.70 -12.96 6.90
N ARG A 449 27.37 -12.15 7.75
CA ARG A 449 28.18 -12.65 8.86
C ARG A 449 27.36 -13.51 9.82
N ALA A 450 26.17 -13.06 10.22
CA ALA A 450 25.29 -13.81 11.11
C ALA A 450 24.86 -15.14 10.48
N ASN A 451 24.49 -15.16 9.19
CA ASN A 451 24.14 -16.38 8.49
C ASN A 451 25.34 -17.34 8.35
N THR A 452 26.55 -16.83 8.12
CA THR A 452 27.76 -17.67 8.06
C THR A 452 28.13 -18.24 9.42
N GLU A 453 27.98 -17.47 10.49
CA GLU A 453 28.21 -17.95 11.87
C GLU A 453 27.16 -18.99 12.28
N TYR A 454 25.91 -18.81 11.85
CA TYR A 454 24.85 -19.79 12.03
C TYR A 454 25.15 -21.10 11.29
N GLN A 455 25.56 -21.04 10.02
CA GLN A 455 25.93 -22.22 9.25
C GLN A 455 27.10 -22.98 9.91
N LYS A 456 28.13 -22.26 10.40
CA LYS A 456 29.23 -22.88 11.15
C LYS A 456 28.74 -23.57 12.43
N ALA A 457 27.84 -22.91 13.18
CA ALA A 457 27.26 -23.48 14.40
C ALA A 457 26.46 -24.76 14.12
N VAL A 458 25.67 -24.76 13.05
CA VAL A 458 24.89 -25.92 12.60
C VAL A 458 25.83 -27.05 12.14
N THR A 459 26.83 -26.77 11.30
CA THR A 459 27.78 -27.79 10.82
C THR A 459 28.64 -28.38 11.96
N ALA A 460 29.08 -27.54 12.90
CA ALA A 460 29.80 -28.01 14.08
C ALA A 460 28.91 -28.93 14.93
N MET A 461 27.66 -28.56 15.14
CA MET A 461 26.71 -29.36 15.90
C MET A 461 26.35 -30.69 15.21
N MET A 462 26.23 -30.71 13.88
CA MET A 462 26.08 -31.96 13.10
C MET A 462 27.32 -32.87 13.17
N SER A 463 28.48 -32.30 13.52
CA SER A 463 29.75 -33.02 13.69
C SER A 463 30.06 -33.33 15.16
N ASP A 464 29.07 -33.22 16.06
CA ASP A 464 29.19 -33.33 17.52
C ASP A 464 30.22 -32.37 18.17
N GLN A 465 30.56 -31.28 17.49
CA GLN A 465 31.42 -30.21 18.01
C GLN A 465 30.60 -29.05 18.59
N LYS A 466 31.03 -28.53 19.74
CA LYS A 466 30.44 -27.32 20.32
C LYS A 466 31.03 -26.08 19.65
N TYR A 467 30.16 -25.25 19.09
CA TYR A 467 30.52 -23.95 18.53
C TYR A 467 29.60 -22.87 19.10
N GLU A 468 30.18 -21.87 19.75
CA GLU A 468 29.44 -20.70 20.21
C GLU A 468 29.53 -19.60 19.13
N MET A 469 28.39 -19.08 18.70
CA MET A 469 28.34 -17.96 17.77
C MET A 469 28.97 -16.71 18.39
N ASP A 470 29.62 -15.90 17.56
CA ASP A 470 30.28 -14.67 17.99
C ASP A 470 29.32 -13.74 18.78
N PRO A 471 29.60 -13.48 20.09
CA PRO A 471 28.72 -12.70 20.95
C PRO A 471 28.59 -11.24 20.49
N THR A 472 29.52 -10.71 19.68
CA THR A 472 29.46 -9.33 19.16
C THR A 472 28.34 -9.11 18.14
N LEU A 473 27.73 -10.19 17.65
CA LEU A 473 26.53 -10.12 16.79
C LEU A 473 25.27 -9.75 17.56
N PHE A 474 25.26 -9.97 18.89
CA PHE A 474 24.10 -9.84 19.76
C PHE A 474 24.25 -8.63 20.70
N ASP A 475 23.16 -7.89 20.90
CA ASP A 475 23.09 -6.75 21.80
C ASP A 475 22.13 -7.09 22.95
N ASP A 476 22.68 -7.25 24.16
CA ASP A 476 21.94 -7.63 25.36
C ASP A 476 20.86 -6.62 25.76
N GLU A 477 20.90 -5.38 25.25
CA GLU A 477 19.83 -4.39 25.46
C GLU A 477 18.48 -4.87 24.89
N PHE A 478 18.50 -5.74 23.87
CA PHE A 478 17.31 -6.32 23.24
C PHE A 478 17.01 -7.75 23.74
N LYS A 479 17.63 -8.22 24.82
CA LYS A 479 17.30 -9.52 25.41
C LYS A 479 15.82 -9.67 25.77
N ASP A 480 15.19 -8.56 26.16
CA ASP A 480 13.74 -8.43 26.38
C ASP A 480 13.13 -7.49 25.31
N ASP A 481 13.22 -7.85 24.03
CA ASP A 481 12.83 -6.96 22.92
C ASP A 481 11.30 -6.77 22.85
N ASN A 482 10.51 -7.74 23.34
CA ASN A 482 9.06 -7.72 23.22
C ASN A 482 8.43 -6.87 24.34
N VAL A 483 7.98 -5.66 23.98
CA VAL A 483 7.46 -4.68 24.97
C VAL A 483 6.09 -5.10 25.54
N PHE A 484 5.33 -5.88 24.78
CA PHE A 484 3.97 -6.31 25.16
C PHE A 484 3.95 -7.51 26.10
N GLU A 485 5.04 -8.28 26.18
CA GLU A 485 5.12 -9.49 27.01
C GLU A 485 5.33 -9.14 28.50
N LYS A 486 5.85 -7.95 28.81
CA LYS A 486 5.99 -7.45 30.18
C LYS A 486 4.69 -6.90 30.77
N ASP A 487 3.87 -6.18 29.98
CA ASP A 487 2.62 -5.57 30.47
C ASP A 487 1.62 -6.62 31.01
N ASP A 488 1.62 -7.84 30.48
CA ASP A 488 0.73 -8.93 30.93
C ASP A 488 1.27 -9.72 32.13
N SER A 489 2.59 -9.75 32.34
CA SER A 489 3.20 -10.45 33.48
C SER A 489 3.17 -9.62 34.76
N ASP A 490 3.24 -8.29 34.65
CA ASP A 490 3.11 -7.39 35.80
C ASP A 490 1.64 -7.30 36.27
N ARG A 491 0.65 -7.42 35.37
CA ARG A 491 -0.78 -7.50 35.75
C ARG A 491 -1.17 -8.79 36.47
N LYS A 492 -0.38 -9.86 36.35
CA LYS A 492 -0.62 -11.14 37.03
C LYS A 492 0.00 -11.23 38.43
N LYS A 493 0.81 -10.25 38.84
CA LYS A 493 1.43 -10.22 40.18
C LYS A 493 0.61 -9.47 41.24
N ASP A 494 -0.41 -8.73 40.81
CA ASP A 494 -1.27 -7.92 41.69
C ASP A 494 -2.70 -8.48 41.86
N ASN A 495 -2.92 -9.76 41.54
CA ASN A 495 -4.18 -10.47 41.82
C ASN A 495 -4.00 -11.65 42.77
#